data_AF-A0A950ADT4-F1
#
_entry.id   AF-A0A950ADT4-F1
#
_cell.length_a   1.000
_cell.length_b   1.000
_cell.length_c   1.000
_cell.angle_alpha   90.00
_cell.angle_beta   90.00
_cell.angle_gamma   90.00
#
_symmetry.space_group_name_H-M   'P 1'
#
loop_
_entity.id
_entity.type
_entity.pdbx_description
1 polymer ?
#
loop_
_entity_poly.entity_id
_entity_poly.type
_entity_poly.pdbx_seq_one_letter_code
_entity_poly.pdbx_strand_id
1 'polypeptide(L)'
;GKPVAAVFWSRDPDGTQHNQGDSLNQLSPGINGPTSKAAVHNADDNLNQIMNFVESTPGLADDTDIFVTSDHGFSTISKHDIDASGKAFTTSYAATQTYKDATGRQEVNTGFLPPGFLAIDIAHHLNLPVFDADSTVTISGTEQYKPIDPTIGQPTPEKSVRPLLGNCLIGGTGALTTPSDATVVVAANGGSDLLYVNRPSPAFIGDLVDFISSLDYVSGIFTDPKFGPINGALTLTDVNLKGSTALPVPAIVVNFRSFSLDASDPLQSAVTVCDAGLQQGQGMHGSFSRADTLNNMAAIGPDFKKAYVDDAPVSNADIAPTLAHILKLDLRANGHLVNRVAEEALAGGPASAPFQTGVKKSAASASGMKSVLRYEKVGDVYYLDCAGFKGRTVGLSDGNF
;
A
#
# COMPACT_ATOMS: atom_id res chain seq x y z
N GLY A 1 -3.42 -37.34 -16.29
CA GLY A 1 -3.47 -37.80 -14.88
C GLY A 1 -4.45 -36.96 -14.10
N LYS A 2 -4.39 -36.94 -12.77
CA LYS A 2 -4.97 -35.82 -12.00
C LYS A 2 -4.02 -34.63 -12.11
N PRO A 3 -4.50 -33.40 -12.31
CA PRO A 3 -3.63 -32.23 -12.36
C PRO A 3 -2.93 -32.03 -11.01
N VAL A 4 -1.69 -31.54 -11.06
CA VAL A 4 -0.89 -31.16 -9.89
C VAL A 4 -0.55 -29.69 -10.01
N ALA A 5 -0.63 -28.95 -8.91
CA ALA A 5 -0.19 -27.55 -8.83
C ALA A 5 0.88 -27.42 -7.75
N ALA A 6 1.93 -26.67 -8.05
CA ALA A 6 2.96 -26.29 -7.10
C ALA A 6 3.05 -24.75 -7.05
N VAL A 7 3.19 -24.20 -5.85
CA VAL A 7 3.37 -22.76 -5.64
C VAL A 7 4.75 -22.57 -5.03
N PHE A 8 5.60 -21.82 -5.73
CA PHE A 8 6.87 -21.34 -5.21
C PHE A 8 6.73 -19.85 -4.88
N TRP A 9 6.89 -19.51 -3.60
CA TRP A 9 6.88 -18.12 -3.15
C TRP A 9 8.29 -17.68 -2.80
N SER A 10 8.88 -16.81 -3.62
CA SER A 10 10.13 -16.13 -3.30
C SER A 10 9.84 -14.93 -2.40
N ARG A 11 10.55 -14.80 -1.28
CA ARG A 11 10.52 -13.57 -0.47
C ARG A 11 11.44 -12.47 -1.05
N ASP A 12 12.35 -12.83 -1.94
CA ASP A 12 13.10 -11.85 -2.73
C ASP A 12 12.30 -11.46 -3.98
N PRO A 13 12.32 -10.18 -4.38
CA PRO A 13 13.17 -9.12 -3.82
C PRO A 13 12.60 -8.37 -2.61
N ASP A 14 11.31 -8.57 -2.25
CA ASP A 14 10.60 -7.78 -1.22
C ASP A 14 11.38 -7.64 0.10
N GLY A 15 11.74 -8.77 0.73
CA GLY A 15 12.42 -8.75 2.03
C GLY A 15 13.76 -8.04 1.98
N THR A 16 14.50 -8.16 0.87
CA THR A 16 15.77 -7.47 0.66
C THR A 16 15.55 -5.98 0.39
N GLN A 17 14.56 -5.61 -0.41
CA GLN A 17 14.27 -4.21 -0.73
C GLN A 17 13.77 -3.41 0.49
N HIS A 18 13.03 -4.03 1.42
CA HIS A 18 12.68 -3.41 2.71
C HIS A 18 13.91 -3.10 3.56
N ASN A 19 14.91 -4.00 3.56
CA ASN A 19 15.98 -4.00 4.57
C ASN A 19 17.35 -3.56 4.05
N GLN A 20 17.49 -3.27 2.75
CA GLN A 20 18.74 -2.78 2.18
C GLN A 20 19.21 -1.48 2.83
N GLY A 21 20.52 -1.23 2.75
CA GLY A 21 21.18 -0.01 3.25
C GLY A 21 21.92 0.75 2.15
N ASP A 22 21.56 0.55 0.89
CA ASP A 22 22.25 1.09 -0.29
C ASP A 22 22.20 2.62 -0.38
N SER A 23 21.21 3.25 0.27
CA SER A 23 20.98 4.70 0.17
C SER A 23 20.32 5.33 1.40
N LEU A 24 20.68 4.91 2.62
CA LEU A 24 20.05 5.44 3.83
C LEU A 24 20.07 6.98 3.89
N ASN A 25 18.90 7.57 4.15
CA ASN A 25 18.63 9.01 4.15
C ASN A 25 18.73 9.71 2.78
N GLN A 26 18.87 8.96 1.69
CA GLN A 26 18.85 9.47 0.31
C GLN A 26 17.77 8.74 -0.49
N LEU A 27 17.17 9.39 -1.47
CA LEU A 27 16.12 8.76 -2.27
C LEU A 27 16.69 7.90 -3.43
N SER A 28 18.00 7.98 -3.67
CA SER A 28 18.68 7.27 -4.75
C SER A 28 20.00 6.66 -4.24
N PRO A 29 20.38 5.45 -4.67
CA PRO A 29 19.69 4.59 -5.64
C PRO A 29 18.36 3.96 -5.18
N GLY A 30 18.00 4.09 -3.90
CA GLY A 30 16.73 3.59 -3.38
C GLY A 30 16.57 2.08 -3.60
N ILE A 31 15.36 1.68 -4.01
CA ILE A 31 15.02 0.29 -4.34
C ILE A 31 15.74 -0.29 -5.56
N ASN A 32 16.53 0.53 -6.26
CA ASN A 32 17.34 0.13 -7.42
C ASN A 32 18.84 0.02 -7.10
N GLY A 33 19.18 0.02 -5.82
CA GLY A 33 20.54 -0.20 -5.34
C GLY A 33 21.09 -1.59 -5.66
N PRO A 34 22.41 -1.78 -5.53
CA PRO A 34 23.08 -3.04 -5.85
C PRO A 34 22.52 -4.24 -5.07
N THR A 35 22.13 -4.07 -3.81
CA THR A 35 21.57 -5.16 -2.99
C THR A 35 20.20 -5.59 -3.51
N SER A 36 19.34 -4.64 -3.88
CA SER A 36 18.03 -4.94 -4.47
C SER A 36 18.17 -5.65 -5.82
N LYS A 37 19.09 -5.19 -6.68
CA LYS A 37 19.38 -5.84 -7.97
C LYS A 37 19.90 -7.26 -7.82
N ALA A 38 20.76 -7.51 -6.83
CA ALA A 38 21.24 -8.85 -6.52
C ALA A 38 20.10 -9.78 -6.07
N ALA A 39 19.13 -9.28 -5.30
CA ALA A 39 17.96 -10.05 -4.90
C ALA A 39 17.04 -10.41 -6.09
N VAL A 40 16.84 -9.48 -7.03
CA VAL A 40 16.13 -9.78 -8.29
C VAL A 40 16.86 -10.86 -9.09
N HIS A 41 18.19 -10.75 -9.21
CA HIS A 41 19.00 -11.78 -9.89
C HIS A 41 18.89 -13.14 -9.19
N ASN A 42 18.87 -13.17 -7.85
CA ASN A 42 18.66 -14.40 -7.09
C ASN A 42 17.27 -15.03 -7.35
N ALA A 43 16.22 -14.21 -7.47
CA ALA A 43 14.89 -14.70 -7.84
C ALA A 43 14.87 -15.28 -9.27
N ASP A 44 15.55 -14.63 -10.22
CA ASP A 44 15.72 -15.11 -11.60
C ASP A 44 16.51 -16.43 -11.66
N ASP A 45 17.63 -16.54 -10.92
CA ASP A 45 18.43 -17.76 -10.83
C ASP A 45 17.61 -18.95 -10.27
N ASN A 46 16.71 -18.69 -9.32
CA ASN A 46 15.80 -19.71 -8.78
C ASN A 46 14.74 -20.13 -9.80
N LEU A 47 14.15 -19.17 -10.54
CA LEU A 47 13.22 -19.49 -11.63
C LEU A 47 13.92 -20.32 -12.72
N ASN A 48 15.15 -19.95 -13.09
CA ASN A 48 15.94 -20.69 -14.07
C ASN A 48 16.20 -22.14 -13.63
N GLN A 49 16.44 -22.40 -12.34
CA GLN A 49 16.57 -23.78 -11.83
C GLN A 49 15.28 -24.59 -12.01
N ILE A 50 14.11 -23.99 -11.74
CA ILE A 50 12.81 -24.63 -11.95
C ILE A 50 12.59 -24.93 -13.42
N MET A 51 12.83 -23.94 -14.30
CA MET A 51 12.71 -24.09 -15.75
C MET A 51 13.60 -25.22 -16.28
N ASN A 52 14.89 -25.23 -15.90
CA ASN A 52 15.84 -26.27 -16.30
C ASN A 52 15.40 -27.67 -15.85
N PHE A 53 14.82 -27.81 -14.66
CA PHE A 53 14.27 -29.10 -14.20
C PHE A 53 13.10 -29.56 -15.07
N VAL A 54 12.16 -28.65 -15.40
CA VAL A 54 11.01 -28.94 -16.27
C VAL A 54 11.47 -29.34 -17.67
N GLU A 55 12.43 -28.61 -18.24
CA GLU A 55 12.96 -28.86 -19.59
C GLU A 55 13.79 -30.14 -19.69
N SER A 56 14.59 -30.46 -18.65
CA SER A 56 15.45 -31.65 -18.65
C SER A 56 14.72 -32.95 -18.32
N THR A 57 13.49 -32.87 -17.80
CA THR A 57 12.68 -34.04 -17.45
C THR A 57 11.83 -34.48 -18.65
N PRO A 58 12.03 -35.70 -19.19
CA PRO A 58 11.33 -36.15 -20.39
C PRO A 58 9.80 -36.06 -20.28
N GLY A 59 9.19 -35.31 -21.21
CA GLY A 59 7.73 -35.14 -21.32
C GLY A 59 7.10 -34.18 -20.32
N LEU A 60 7.87 -33.58 -19.40
CA LEU A 60 7.32 -32.66 -18.40
C LEU A 60 6.99 -31.29 -18.99
N ALA A 61 7.89 -30.74 -19.82
CA ALA A 61 7.68 -29.45 -20.50
C ALA A 61 6.46 -29.44 -21.45
N ASP A 62 6.08 -30.59 -22.01
CA ASP A 62 4.92 -30.72 -22.89
C ASP A 62 3.58 -30.69 -22.13
N ASP A 63 3.59 -30.82 -20.79
CA ASP A 63 2.41 -30.95 -19.92
C ASP A 63 2.48 -30.01 -18.70
N THR A 64 3.35 -28.99 -18.74
CA THR A 64 3.54 -28.05 -17.62
C THR A 64 3.44 -26.60 -18.09
N ASP A 65 2.50 -25.86 -17.52
CA ASP A 65 2.53 -24.40 -17.57
C ASP A 65 3.19 -23.81 -16.32
N ILE A 66 3.88 -22.70 -16.50
CA ILE A 66 4.53 -21.92 -15.46
C ILE A 66 3.99 -20.49 -15.57
N PHE A 67 3.41 -20.00 -14.48
CA PHE A 67 2.93 -18.63 -14.35
C PHE A 67 3.76 -17.93 -13.27
N VAL A 68 4.31 -16.76 -13.60
CA VAL A 68 5.12 -15.92 -12.72
C VAL A 68 4.37 -14.61 -12.50
N THR A 69 4.26 -14.19 -11.24
CA THR A 69 3.64 -12.92 -10.87
C THR A 69 4.35 -12.29 -9.68
N SER A 70 4.12 -11.00 -9.46
CA SER A 70 4.28 -10.38 -8.14
C SER A 70 2.93 -10.22 -7.44
N ASP A 71 2.95 -10.16 -6.12
CA ASP A 71 1.79 -9.82 -5.30
C ASP A 71 1.50 -8.32 -5.33
N HIS A 72 2.56 -7.51 -5.34
CA HIS A 72 2.52 -6.06 -5.50
C HIS A 72 3.75 -5.53 -6.27
N GLY A 73 3.71 -4.24 -6.59
CA GLY A 73 4.89 -3.47 -6.97
C GLY A 73 5.60 -2.87 -5.74
N PHE A 74 6.40 -1.82 -5.93
CA PHE A 74 7.31 -1.35 -4.88
C PHE A 74 7.81 0.08 -5.10
N SER A 75 8.11 0.82 -4.02
CA SER A 75 8.56 2.22 -4.07
C SER A 75 9.68 2.50 -3.04
N THR A 76 10.50 3.52 -3.29
CA THR A 76 11.48 4.01 -2.30
C THR A 76 10.78 4.86 -1.24
N ILE A 77 11.14 4.68 0.04
CA ILE A 77 10.56 5.46 1.14
C ILE A 77 11.11 6.89 1.13
N SER A 78 10.21 7.86 1.15
CA SER A 78 10.49 9.23 1.63
C SER A 78 9.98 9.39 3.07
N LYS A 79 10.74 10.11 3.90
CA LYS A 79 10.31 10.54 5.23
C LYS A 79 10.10 12.04 5.32
N HIS A 80 10.35 12.80 4.25
CA HIS A 80 10.41 14.27 4.35
C HIS A 80 10.00 14.96 3.05
N ASP A 81 10.62 14.57 1.94
CA ASP A 81 10.38 15.15 0.63
C ASP A 81 9.00 14.76 0.09
N ILE A 82 8.31 15.73 -0.52
CA ILE A 82 6.99 15.54 -1.14
C ILE A 82 7.04 15.62 -2.68
N ASP A 83 8.17 15.97 -3.27
CA ASP A 83 8.38 15.92 -4.72
C ASP A 83 9.83 15.66 -5.12
N ALA A 84 10.05 15.47 -6.42
CA ALA A 84 11.35 15.17 -7.00
C ALA A 84 12.34 16.34 -7.00
N SER A 85 11.89 17.55 -6.67
CA SER A 85 12.76 18.74 -6.71
C SER A 85 13.73 18.78 -5.54
N GLY A 86 13.45 18.03 -4.46
CA GLY A 86 14.19 18.08 -3.21
C GLY A 86 14.13 19.45 -2.52
N LYS A 87 13.15 20.29 -2.89
CA LYS A 87 12.95 21.64 -2.34
C LYS A 87 11.59 21.81 -1.67
N ALA A 88 10.69 20.85 -1.84
CA ALA A 88 9.39 20.83 -1.20
C ALA A 88 9.38 19.71 -0.15
N PHE A 89 9.03 20.09 1.07
CA PHE A 89 9.10 19.23 2.25
C PHE A 89 7.76 19.23 2.96
N THR A 90 7.50 18.16 3.71
CA THR A 90 6.37 18.10 4.65
C THR A 90 6.47 19.21 5.69
N THR A 91 5.32 19.78 6.04
CA THR A 91 5.17 20.88 6.99
C THR A 91 4.13 20.59 8.07
N SER A 92 3.64 19.36 8.11
CA SER A 92 2.69 18.87 9.12
C SER A 92 3.19 19.02 10.56
N TYR A 93 2.27 19.02 11.52
CA TYR A 93 2.60 19.17 12.94
C TYR A 93 3.58 18.08 13.41
N ALA A 94 3.40 16.83 12.98
CA ALA A 94 4.31 15.74 13.28
C ALA A 94 5.75 16.01 12.78
N ALA A 95 5.91 16.58 11.59
CA ALA A 95 7.23 16.89 11.03
C ALA A 95 7.97 18.03 11.75
N THR A 96 7.25 18.92 12.44
CA THR A 96 7.87 20.06 13.15
C THR A 96 8.41 19.72 14.53
N GLN A 97 8.13 18.53 15.05
CA GLN A 97 8.55 18.13 16.40
C GLN A 97 10.00 17.62 16.41
N THR A 98 10.53 17.40 17.62
CA THR A 98 11.85 16.80 17.83
C THR A 98 11.67 15.42 18.46
N TYR A 99 12.37 14.41 17.95
CA TYR A 99 12.29 13.04 18.46
C TYR A 99 13.68 12.52 18.83
N LYS A 100 13.97 12.47 20.13
CA LYS A 100 15.19 11.88 20.69
C LYS A 100 14.88 10.57 21.40
N ASP A 101 15.88 9.71 21.51
CA ASP A 101 15.82 8.52 22.36
C ASP A 101 16.05 8.87 23.85
N ALA A 102 15.92 7.87 24.73
CA ALA A 102 16.09 8.06 26.17
C ALA A 102 17.48 8.58 26.59
N THR A 103 18.50 8.44 25.75
CA THR A 103 19.87 8.96 25.97
C THR A 103 20.06 10.39 25.47
N GLY A 104 19.06 10.96 24.80
CA GLY A 104 19.09 12.30 24.20
C GLY A 104 19.66 12.32 22.78
N ARG A 105 19.94 11.16 22.17
CA ARG A 105 20.37 11.07 20.78
C ARG A 105 19.16 11.28 19.85
N GLN A 106 19.36 12.01 18.75
CA GLN A 106 18.33 12.18 17.73
C GLN A 106 17.95 10.83 17.10
N GLU A 107 16.67 10.49 17.16
CA GLU A 107 16.13 9.23 16.66
C GLU A 107 15.50 9.41 15.27
N VAL A 108 14.71 10.46 15.09
CA VAL A 108 14.12 10.85 13.80
C VAL A 108 14.80 12.12 13.32
N ASN A 109 15.33 12.16 12.10
CA ASN A 109 16.01 13.35 11.59
C ASN A 109 15.09 14.58 11.62
N THR A 110 15.65 15.77 11.83
CA THR A 110 14.88 17.03 11.82
C THR A 110 14.11 17.20 10.51
N GLY A 111 12.81 17.49 10.60
CA GLY A 111 11.90 17.60 9.47
C GLY A 111 11.31 16.27 9.01
N PHE A 112 11.86 15.12 9.42
CA PHE A 112 11.32 13.82 8.99
C PHE A 112 10.04 13.49 9.76
N LEU A 113 9.12 12.83 9.06
CA LEU A 113 7.94 12.20 9.63
C LEU A 113 8.38 11.00 10.49
N PRO A 114 7.98 10.94 11.79
CA PRO A 114 8.18 9.74 12.60
C PRO A 114 7.21 8.64 12.16
N PRO A 115 7.43 7.36 12.53
CA PRO A 115 6.34 6.40 12.59
C PRO A 115 5.14 6.96 13.36
N GLY A 116 3.92 6.75 12.85
CA GLY A 116 2.64 7.23 13.37
C GLY A 116 2.36 8.70 13.10
N PHE A 117 2.99 9.29 12.09
CA PHE A 117 2.86 10.73 11.82
C PHE A 117 1.40 11.14 11.60
N LEU A 118 0.60 10.30 10.91
CA LEU A 118 -0.81 10.60 10.65
C LEU A 118 -1.61 10.59 11.96
N ALA A 119 -1.35 9.63 12.84
CA ALA A 119 -2.02 9.55 14.14
C ALA A 119 -1.69 10.75 15.03
N ILE A 120 -0.43 11.20 15.02
CA ILE A 120 0.01 12.40 15.76
C ILE A 120 -0.72 13.64 15.24
N ASP A 121 -0.81 13.82 13.93
CA ASP A 121 -1.50 14.96 13.31
C ASP A 121 -3.01 14.95 13.60
N ILE A 122 -3.66 13.78 13.51
CA ILE A 122 -5.09 13.64 13.83
C ILE A 122 -5.35 13.92 15.32
N ALA A 123 -4.52 13.39 16.23
CA ALA A 123 -4.65 13.63 17.66
C ALA A 123 -4.50 15.13 17.98
N HIS A 124 -3.58 15.81 17.31
CA HIS A 124 -3.41 17.26 17.42
C HIS A 124 -4.64 18.03 16.93
N HIS A 125 -5.17 17.70 15.75
CA HIS A 125 -6.40 18.31 15.20
C HIS A 125 -7.60 18.14 16.13
N LEU A 126 -7.80 16.93 16.65
CA LEU A 126 -8.91 16.62 17.55
C LEU A 126 -8.70 17.12 18.99
N ASN A 127 -7.49 17.59 19.33
CA ASN A 127 -7.08 17.91 20.69
C ASN A 127 -7.37 16.76 21.68
N LEU A 128 -7.00 15.53 21.29
CA LEU A 128 -7.18 14.31 22.06
C LEU A 128 -5.83 13.68 22.45
N PRO A 129 -5.76 12.93 23.56
CA PRO A 129 -4.58 12.15 23.88
C PRO A 129 -4.33 11.08 22.81
N VAL A 130 -3.08 10.68 22.65
CA VAL A 130 -2.67 9.58 21.77
C VAL A 130 -1.82 8.58 22.55
N PHE A 131 -2.02 7.30 22.27
CA PHE A 131 -1.34 6.19 22.93
C PHE A 131 -0.75 5.24 21.90
N ASP A 132 0.42 4.70 22.22
CA ASP A 132 1.12 3.69 21.42
C ASP A 132 0.39 2.36 21.54
N ALA A 133 -0.14 1.85 20.42
CA ALA A 133 -0.86 0.57 20.43
C ALA A 133 0.11 -0.64 20.51
N ASP A 134 1.40 -0.41 20.29
CA ASP A 134 2.45 -1.44 20.27
C ASP A 134 3.22 -1.51 21.60
N SER A 135 2.88 -0.68 22.59
CA SER A 135 3.59 -0.59 23.87
C SER A 135 2.67 -0.32 25.06
N THR A 136 2.96 -0.96 26.20
CA THR A 136 2.27 -0.73 27.47
C THR A 136 3.20 -0.15 28.52
N VAL A 137 2.60 0.49 29.53
CA VAL A 137 3.29 1.05 30.69
C VAL A 137 2.42 0.91 31.93
N THR A 138 3.06 0.71 33.10
CA THR A 138 2.37 0.76 34.38
C THR A 138 2.52 2.14 35.00
N ILE A 139 1.40 2.86 35.15
CA ILE A 139 1.36 4.17 35.80
C ILE A 139 0.48 4.05 37.04
N SER A 140 1.03 4.41 38.21
CA SER A 140 0.32 4.33 39.48
C SER A 140 -0.31 2.95 39.77
N GLY A 141 0.36 1.88 39.37
CA GLY A 141 -0.09 0.49 39.57
C GLY A 141 -1.13 -0.02 38.57
N THR A 142 -1.48 0.75 37.55
CA THR A 142 -2.40 0.34 36.48
C THR A 142 -1.64 0.21 35.16
N GLU A 143 -1.77 -0.95 34.50
CA GLU A 143 -1.24 -1.16 33.16
C GLU A 143 -2.16 -0.53 32.11
N GLN A 144 -1.57 0.20 31.16
CA GLN A 144 -2.27 0.87 30.07
C GLN A 144 -1.36 0.99 28.84
N TYR A 145 -1.93 1.31 27.69
CA TYR A 145 -1.16 1.70 26.51
C TYR A 145 -0.30 2.92 26.83
N LYS A 146 0.93 2.94 26.29
CA LYS A 146 1.90 3.99 26.62
C LYS A 146 1.49 5.32 26.00
N PRO A 147 1.28 6.40 26.78
CA PRO A 147 0.96 7.70 26.20
C PRO A 147 2.07 8.23 25.30
N ILE A 148 1.69 8.90 24.22
CA ILE A 148 2.57 9.58 23.29
C ILE A 148 2.40 11.09 23.46
N ASP A 149 3.51 11.80 23.57
CA ASP A 149 3.56 13.25 23.67
C ASP A 149 4.77 13.75 22.88
N PRO A 150 4.60 14.20 21.62
CA PRO A 150 5.75 14.60 20.82
C PRO A 150 6.36 15.94 21.29
N THR A 151 5.68 16.69 22.17
CA THR A 151 6.13 18.02 22.62
C THR A 151 7.27 17.96 23.65
N ILE A 152 7.44 16.84 24.34
CA ILE A 152 8.50 16.67 25.35
C ILE A 152 9.89 16.46 24.74
N GLY A 153 9.97 16.18 23.44
CA GLY A 153 11.22 16.07 22.68
C GLY A 153 12.08 14.82 22.97
N GLN A 154 11.94 14.24 24.16
CA GLN A 154 12.65 13.05 24.64
C GLN A 154 11.73 12.20 25.53
N PRO A 155 11.68 10.86 25.37
CA PRO A 155 10.77 10.01 26.13
C PRO A 155 11.12 9.96 27.62
N THR A 156 10.11 9.69 28.43
CA THR A 156 10.25 9.33 29.85
C THR A 156 9.91 7.84 30.04
N PRO A 157 10.10 7.26 31.24
CA PRO A 157 9.60 5.92 31.53
C PRO A 157 8.09 5.79 31.24
N GLU A 158 7.32 6.85 31.52
CA GLU A 158 5.86 6.91 31.39
C GLU A 158 5.37 7.29 29.99
N LYS A 159 6.12 8.10 29.23
CA LYS A 159 5.67 8.64 27.93
C LYS A 159 6.66 8.41 26.81
N SER A 160 6.15 8.09 25.63
CA SER A 160 6.92 8.08 24.38
C SER A 160 6.75 9.42 23.65
N VAL A 161 7.67 9.75 22.73
CA VAL A 161 7.55 10.94 21.85
C VAL A 161 6.89 10.63 20.51
N ARG A 162 6.81 9.35 20.14
CA ARG A 162 6.18 8.80 18.93
C ARG A 162 5.76 7.35 19.21
N PRO A 163 4.87 6.74 18.44
CA PRO A 163 4.62 5.30 18.52
C PRO A 163 5.83 4.50 18.01
N LEU A 164 5.93 3.24 18.46
CA LEU A 164 7.01 2.34 18.08
C LEU A 164 6.94 1.94 16.60
N LEU A 165 5.82 1.37 16.15
CA LEU A 165 5.63 0.86 14.78
C LEU A 165 4.67 1.68 13.92
N GLY A 166 3.98 2.65 14.53
CA GLY A 166 3.05 3.58 13.85
C GLY A 166 1.59 3.41 14.27
N ASN A 167 1.22 2.28 14.88
CA ASN A 167 -0.15 2.05 15.33
C ASN A 167 -0.49 2.90 16.55
N CYS A 168 -1.70 3.46 16.58
CA CYS A 168 -2.10 4.40 17.62
C CYS A 168 -3.56 4.28 18.03
N LEU A 169 -3.82 4.62 19.29
CA LEU A 169 -5.14 4.87 19.84
C LEU A 169 -5.26 6.38 20.13
N ILE A 170 -6.26 7.04 19.55
CA ILE A 170 -6.51 8.48 19.72
C ILE A 170 -7.79 8.68 20.53
N GLY A 171 -7.71 9.45 21.59
CA GLY A 171 -8.77 9.61 22.60
C GLY A 171 -8.85 8.44 23.58
N GLY A 172 -9.81 8.50 24.49
CA GLY A 172 -9.98 7.49 25.54
C GLY A 172 -8.96 7.64 26.68
N THR A 173 -8.85 6.59 27.50
CA THR A 173 -8.01 6.56 28.71
C THR A 173 -6.68 5.83 28.51
N GLY A 174 -6.53 5.10 27.39
CA GLY A 174 -5.39 4.20 27.17
C GLY A 174 -5.55 2.85 27.87
N ALA A 175 -6.71 2.58 28.50
CA ALA A 175 -6.94 1.32 29.20
C ALA A 175 -6.98 0.12 28.24
N LEU A 176 -6.37 -1.00 28.66
CA LEU A 176 -6.37 -2.27 27.94
C LEU A 176 -7.74 -2.95 28.00
N THR A 177 -8.68 -2.48 27.19
CA THR A 177 -10.09 -2.88 27.22
C THR A 177 -10.56 -3.43 25.86
N THR A 178 -11.53 -4.35 25.91
CA THR A 178 -12.21 -4.88 24.72
C THR A 178 -13.73 -4.73 24.89
N PRO A 179 -14.40 -3.86 24.12
CA PRO A 179 -13.83 -2.98 23.10
C PRO A 179 -12.97 -1.86 23.70
N SER A 180 -12.01 -1.35 22.91
CA SER A 180 -11.22 -0.17 23.27
C SER A 180 -12.11 1.06 23.43
N ASP A 181 -11.75 1.97 24.35
CA ASP A 181 -12.41 3.25 24.58
C ASP A 181 -11.86 4.41 23.72
N ALA A 182 -10.89 4.14 22.84
CA ALA A 182 -10.34 5.11 21.91
C ALA A 182 -11.43 5.69 21.00
N THR A 183 -11.28 6.95 20.57
CA THR A 183 -12.18 7.56 19.58
C THR A 183 -11.82 7.12 18.17
N VAL A 184 -10.52 7.10 17.85
CA VAL A 184 -9.98 6.64 16.56
C VAL A 184 -8.84 5.65 16.84
N VAL A 185 -8.82 4.54 16.12
CA VAL A 185 -7.69 3.60 16.06
C VAL A 185 -7.05 3.76 14.69
N VAL A 186 -5.75 4.04 14.66
CA VAL A 186 -4.95 4.13 13.43
C VAL A 186 -4.10 2.87 13.34
N ALA A 187 -4.28 2.13 12.25
CA ALA A 187 -3.43 1.00 11.89
C ALA A 187 -2.51 1.43 10.74
N ALA A 188 -1.22 1.56 11.04
CA ALA A 188 -0.21 1.97 10.07
C ALA A 188 0.11 0.83 9.10
N ASN A 189 0.21 1.13 7.80
CA ASN A 189 0.36 0.11 6.77
C ASN A 189 1.29 0.55 5.61
N GLY A 190 2.38 1.24 5.93
CA GLY A 190 3.37 1.66 4.93
C GLY A 190 2.85 2.82 4.09
N GLY A 191 2.60 2.61 2.81
CA GLY A 191 2.11 3.65 1.89
C GLY A 191 0.66 4.10 2.13
N SER A 192 -0.03 3.51 3.09
CA SER A 192 -1.38 3.89 3.51
C SER A 192 -1.64 3.59 4.98
N ASP A 193 -2.68 4.21 5.53
CA ASP A 193 -3.17 3.95 6.89
C ASP A 193 -4.68 3.65 6.89
N LEU A 194 -5.10 2.82 7.84
CA LEU A 194 -6.49 2.44 8.06
C LEU A 194 -6.98 3.05 9.38
N LEU A 195 -8.08 3.80 9.34
CA LEU A 195 -8.69 4.43 10.50
C LEU A 195 -9.98 3.71 10.86
N TYR A 196 -10.07 3.18 12.08
CA TYR A 196 -11.28 2.68 12.68
C TYR A 196 -11.80 3.70 13.68
N VAL A 197 -13.09 4.04 13.58
CA VAL A 197 -13.69 5.09 14.41
C VAL A 197 -14.75 4.48 15.30
N ASN A 198 -14.64 4.70 16.60
CA ASN A 198 -15.67 4.33 17.56
C ASN A 198 -16.80 5.35 17.52
N ARG A 199 -18.06 4.85 17.49
CA ARG A 199 -19.29 5.67 17.40
C ARG A 199 -19.24 6.71 16.27
N PRO A 200 -18.95 6.31 15.02
CA PRO A 200 -18.77 7.25 13.93
C PRO A 200 -20.08 7.95 13.56
N SER A 201 -19.99 9.21 13.11
CA SER A 201 -21.08 9.93 12.46
C SER A 201 -20.59 10.52 11.13
N PRO A 202 -21.45 10.70 10.11
CA PRO A 202 -21.04 11.32 8.85
C PRO A 202 -20.38 12.69 9.02
N ALA A 203 -20.82 13.49 10.00
CA ALA A 203 -20.23 14.78 10.31
C ALA A 203 -18.79 14.65 10.84
N PHE A 204 -18.54 13.69 11.75
CA PHE A 204 -17.21 13.44 12.27
C PHE A 204 -16.26 12.86 11.22
N ILE A 205 -16.75 11.96 10.37
CA ILE A 205 -15.97 11.46 9.22
C ILE A 205 -15.65 12.60 8.25
N GLY A 206 -16.62 13.48 7.98
CA GLY A 206 -16.39 14.67 7.16
C GLY A 206 -15.29 15.59 7.69
N ASP A 207 -15.31 15.89 9.00
CA ASP A 207 -14.27 16.70 9.67
C ASP A 207 -12.87 16.07 9.52
N LEU A 208 -12.75 14.77 9.76
CA LEU A 208 -11.50 14.04 9.57
C LEU A 208 -11.03 14.10 8.11
N VAL A 209 -11.92 13.89 7.14
CA VAL A 209 -11.55 13.93 5.72
C VAL A 209 -11.11 15.34 5.31
N ASP A 210 -11.79 16.39 5.76
CA ASP A 210 -11.40 17.75 5.46
C ASP A 210 -10.00 18.07 6.02
N PHE A 211 -9.73 17.73 7.29
CA PHE A 211 -8.40 17.88 7.89
C PHE A 211 -7.33 17.05 7.15
N ILE A 212 -7.56 15.75 6.96
CA ILE A 212 -6.60 14.84 6.34
C ILE A 212 -6.29 15.28 4.90
N SER A 213 -7.29 15.78 4.16
CA SER A 213 -7.10 16.28 2.80
C SER A 213 -6.26 17.56 2.70
N SER A 214 -6.02 18.25 3.82
CA SER A 214 -5.16 19.43 3.88
C SER A 214 -3.68 19.11 4.05
N LEU A 215 -3.36 17.91 4.53
CA LEU A 215 -1.98 17.46 4.77
C LEU A 215 -1.23 17.29 3.44
N ASP A 216 0.02 17.75 3.38
CA ASP A 216 0.84 17.81 2.16
C ASP A 216 1.35 16.43 1.70
N TYR A 217 1.54 15.52 2.65
CA TYR A 217 1.93 14.13 2.43
C TYR A 217 0.77 13.18 2.10
N VAL A 218 -0.48 13.65 2.10
CA VAL A 218 -1.65 12.83 1.74
C VAL A 218 -1.94 12.95 0.25
N SER A 219 -2.32 11.82 -0.35
CA SER A 219 -2.79 11.77 -1.74
C SER A 219 -4.14 11.10 -1.92
N GLY A 220 -4.66 10.19 -1.12
CA GLY A 220 -5.98 9.62 -1.39
C GLY A 220 -6.78 9.37 -0.13
N ILE A 221 -8.10 9.48 -0.23
CA ILE A 221 -8.98 9.23 0.91
C ILE A 221 -10.18 8.42 0.44
N PHE A 222 -10.44 7.31 1.15
CA PHE A 222 -11.52 6.39 0.85
C PHE A 222 -12.36 6.14 2.10
N THR A 223 -13.67 6.27 2.02
CA THR A 223 -14.57 6.17 3.19
C THR A 223 -15.54 5.01 3.07
N ASP A 224 -15.93 4.40 4.19
CA ASP A 224 -16.97 3.36 4.17
C ASP A 224 -18.29 3.97 3.64
N PRO A 225 -18.89 3.42 2.56
CA PRO A 225 -20.08 3.99 1.94
C PRO A 225 -21.29 4.09 2.87
N LYS A 226 -21.28 3.44 4.05
CA LYS A 226 -22.35 3.59 5.06
C LYS A 226 -22.49 5.03 5.58
N PHE A 227 -21.47 5.87 5.41
CA PHE A 227 -21.51 7.28 5.82
C PHE A 227 -22.13 8.20 4.77
N GLY A 228 -22.52 7.67 3.61
CA GLY A 228 -22.95 8.46 2.46
C GLY A 228 -21.75 9.12 1.75
N PRO A 229 -22.01 9.97 0.73
CA PRO A 229 -20.96 10.70 0.04
C PRO A 229 -20.24 11.67 0.97
N ILE A 230 -18.90 11.59 1.02
CA ILE A 230 -18.03 12.53 1.74
C ILE A 230 -17.18 13.29 0.73
N ASN A 231 -17.18 14.61 0.81
CA ASN A 231 -16.37 15.48 -0.04
C ASN A 231 -14.88 15.17 0.11
N GLY A 232 -14.13 15.14 -0.99
CA GLY A 232 -12.71 14.78 -1.00
C GLY A 232 -12.42 13.27 -1.06
N ALA A 233 -13.41 12.42 -0.78
CA ALA A 233 -13.21 10.97 -0.68
C ALA A 233 -14.00 10.18 -1.72
N LEU A 234 -13.37 9.12 -2.25
CA LEU A 234 -14.09 8.02 -2.90
C LEU A 234 -14.57 7.02 -1.83
N THR A 235 -15.33 6.00 -2.20
CA THR A 235 -15.80 4.98 -1.24
C THR A 235 -14.88 3.76 -1.24
N LEU A 236 -14.85 3.00 -0.15
CA LEU A 236 -14.13 1.72 -0.10
C LEU A 236 -14.61 0.70 -1.13
N THR A 237 -15.88 0.80 -1.57
CA THR A 237 -16.40 -0.03 -2.66
C THR A 237 -15.78 0.36 -4.00
N ASP A 238 -15.44 1.63 -4.22
CA ASP A 238 -14.83 2.10 -5.47
C ASP A 238 -13.44 1.51 -5.69
N VAL A 239 -12.75 1.16 -4.60
CA VAL A 239 -11.40 0.60 -4.59
C VAL A 239 -11.36 -0.86 -4.14
N ASN A 240 -12.49 -1.56 -4.18
CA ASN A 240 -12.60 -2.98 -3.80
C ASN A 240 -12.10 -3.34 -2.39
N LEU A 241 -12.13 -2.41 -1.44
CA LEU A 241 -11.76 -2.61 -0.02
C LEU A 241 -12.96 -2.93 0.88
N LYS A 242 -14.13 -3.23 0.31
CA LYS A 242 -15.32 -3.68 1.05
C LYS A 242 -15.79 -5.03 0.51
N GLY A 243 -15.62 -6.07 1.31
CA GLY A 243 -16.04 -7.44 1.00
C GLY A 243 -16.96 -8.05 2.04
N SER A 244 -17.10 -9.37 2.02
CA SER A 244 -17.94 -10.15 2.94
C SER A 244 -17.20 -10.67 4.18
N THR A 245 -15.98 -10.17 4.46
CA THR A 245 -15.21 -10.58 5.64
C THR A 245 -15.94 -10.18 6.93
N ALA A 246 -15.79 -11.02 7.96
CA ALA A 246 -16.30 -10.72 9.31
C ALA A 246 -15.41 -9.73 10.08
N LEU A 247 -14.21 -9.42 9.55
CA LEU A 247 -13.31 -8.45 10.16
C LEU A 247 -13.90 -7.02 10.08
N PRO A 248 -13.58 -6.16 11.05
CA PRO A 248 -14.02 -4.77 11.01
C PRO A 248 -13.62 -4.08 9.70
N VAL A 249 -14.54 -3.30 9.13
CA VAL A 249 -14.28 -2.45 7.97
C VAL A 249 -13.79 -1.09 8.48
N PRO A 250 -12.64 -0.57 7.99
CA PRO A 250 -12.16 0.75 8.40
C PRO A 250 -13.18 1.83 8.01
N ALA A 251 -13.25 2.89 8.80
CA ALA A 251 -14.10 4.03 8.49
C ALA A 251 -13.49 4.88 7.36
N ILE A 252 -12.15 5.02 7.36
CA ILE A 252 -11.37 5.78 6.39
C ILE A 252 -10.10 4.99 6.06
N VAL A 253 -9.69 4.98 4.79
CA VAL A 253 -8.36 4.57 4.34
C VAL A 253 -7.68 5.79 3.73
N VAL A 254 -6.45 6.07 4.16
CA VAL A 254 -5.66 7.21 3.71
C VAL A 254 -4.48 6.69 2.90
N ASN A 255 -4.38 7.09 1.65
CA ASN A 255 -3.25 6.82 0.78
C ASN A 255 -2.26 7.99 0.82
N PHE A 256 -0.98 7.70 0.98
CA PHE A 256 0.05 8.73 1.05
C PHE A 256 0.59 9.12 -0.32
N ARG A 257 1.29 10.24 -0.33
CA ARG A 257 1.83 10.87 -1.51
C ARG A 257 2.96 10.06 -2.11
N SER A 258 2.94 9.95 -3.44
CA SER A 258 4.03 9.41 -4.23
C SER A 258 4.42 10.35 -5.38
N PHE A 259 5.70 10.29 -5.76
CA PHE A 259 6.29 11.01 -6.88
C PHE A 259 7.42 10.18 -7.49
N SER A 260 7.97 10.61 -8.62
CA SER A 260 9.06 9.91 -9.30
C SER A 260 10.28 10.81 -9.38
N LEU A 261 11.48 10.25 -9.14
CA LEU A 261 12.75 10.98 -9.28
C LEU A 261 13.18 11.16 -10.74
N ASP A 262 12.71 10.29 -11.64
CA ASP A 262 13.00 10.31 -13.07
C ASP A 262 11.70 10.19 -13.87
N ALA A 263 11.28 11.31 -14.47
CA ALA A 263 10.07 11.37 -15.28
C ALA A 263 10.11 10.47 -16.53
N SER A 264 11.30 10.02 -16.97
CA SER A 264 11.44 9.08 -18.08
C SER A 264 11.26 7.61 -17.67
N ASP A 265 11.40 7.32 -16.37
CA ASP A 265 11.13 6.00 -15.78
C ASP A 265 10.37 6.16 -14.45
N PRO A 266 9.10 6.59 -14.51
CA PRO A 266 8.38 7.01 -13.32
C PRO A 266 7.98 5.86 -12.39
N LEU A 267 7.89 4.63 -12.90
CA LEU A 267 7.55 3.47 -12.09
C LEU A 267 8.77 2.96 -11.34
N GLN A 268 9.93 2.85 -11.99
CA GLN A 268 11.13 2.37 -11.31
C GLN A 268 11.79 3.43 -10.43
N SER A 269 11.55 4.71 -10.69
CA SER A 269 12.04 5.81 -9.85
C SER A 269 11.04 6.30 -8.80
N ALA A 270 9.98 5.53 -8.55
CA ALA A 270 8.91 5.92 -7.63
C ALA A 270 9.39 6.01 -6.18
N VAL A 271 8.90 7.05 -5.52
CA VAL A 271 9.12 7.38 -4.13
C VAL A 271 7.76 7.60 -3.48
N THR A 272 7.56 7.04 -2.29
CA THR A 272 6.30 7.13 -1.54
C THR A 272 6.59 7.52 -0.08
N VAL A 273 5.77 8.41 0.46
CA VAL A 273 5.75 8.68 1.91
C VAL A 273 5.13 7.48 2.61
N CYS A 274 5.83 6.92 3.61
CA CYS A 274 5.38 5.69 4.27
C CYS A 274 5.36 5.81 5.80
N ASP A 275 4.26 5.41 6.41
CA ASP A 275 4.16 5.21 7.86
C ASP A 275 4.63 3.79 8.22
N ALA A 276 5.87 3.72 8.70
CA ALA A 276 6.57 2.49 9.03
C ALA A 276 7.85 2.79 9.83
N GLY A 277 8.36 1.79 10.54
CA GLY A 277 9.66 1.85 11.23
C GLY A 277 10.91 1.85 10.32
N LEU A 278 10.74 1.71 9.00
CA LEU A 278 11.83 1.73 8.01
C LEU A 278 12.32 3.17 7.72
N GLN A 279 13.55 3.28 7.21
CA GLN A 279 14.24 4.55 6.96
C GLN A 279 14.04 5.06 5.53
N GLN A 280 14.24 6.36 5.33
CA GLN A 280 14.32 6.95 4.00
C GLN A 280 15.42 6.27 3.17
N GLY A 281 15.11 6.02 1.88
CA GLY A 281 15.99 5.31 0.95
C GLY A 281 15.84 3.80 0.97
N GLN A 282 15.18 3.24 1.99
CA GLN A 282 14.73 1.85 1.98
C GLN A 282 13.46 1.69 1.13
N GLY A 283 12.97 0.47 1.05
CA GLY A 283 11.81 0.06 0.29
C GLY A 283 10.52 -0.03 1.06
N MET A 284 9.38 0.26 0.43
CA MET A 284 8.06 -0.09 0.95
C MET A 284 7.02 -0.16 -0.19
N HIS A 285 5.84 -0.65 0.14
CA HIS A 285 4.66 -0.72 -0.74
C HIS A 285 3.39 -0.33 0.06
N GLY A 286 2.21 -0.61 -0.49
CA GLY A 286 0.93 -0.40 0.20
C GLY A 286 0.29 0.95 -0.08
N SER A 287 0.77 1.69 -1.09
CA SER A 287 0.08 2.86 -1.63
C SER A 287 -0.73 2.51 -2.88
N PHE A 288 -1.54 3.47 -3.33
CA PHE A 288 -2.26 3.42 -4.61
C PHE A 288 -1.48 4.12 -5.75
N SER A 289 -0.15 4.17 -5.61
CA SER A 289 0.79 4.51 -6.68
C SER A 289 0.73 3.48 -7.79
N ARG A 290 0.92 3.89 -9.06
CA ARG A 290 1.04 2.91 -10.16
C ARG A 290 2.27 2.00 -10.00
N ALA A 291 3.31 2.49 -9.35
CA ALA A 291 4.49 1.67 -9.03
C ALA A 291 4.21 0.55 -8.01
N ASP A 292 3.15 0.67 -7.21
CA ASP A 292 2.78 -0.31 -6.18
C ASP A 292 1.71 -1.29 -6.68
N THR A 293 0.91 -0.89 -7.67
CA THR A 293 -0.24 -1.66 -8.18
C THR A 293 0.04 -2.35 -9.52
N LEU A 294 1.07 -1.94 -10.26
CA LEU A 294 1.48 -2.61 -11.49
C LEU A 294 2.34 -3.82 -11.13
N ASN A 295 1.76 -5.01 -11.27
CA ASN A 295 2.48 -6.26 -11.08
C ASN A 295 3.16 -6.69 -12.39
N ASN A 296 4.28 -7.40 -12.26
CA ASN A 296 4.87 -8.12 -13.39
C ASN A 296 4.15 -9.47 -13.53
N MET A 297 3.76 -9.84 -14.75
CA MET A 297 3.16 -11.15 -15.03
C MET A 297 3.76 -11.76 -16.31
N ALA A 298 4.10 -13.04 -16.24
CA ALA A 298 4.55 -13.81 -17.38
C ALA A 298 4.04 -15.25 -17.28
N ALA A 299 3.78 -15.87 -18.42
CA ALA A 299 3.41 -17.28 -18.47
C ALA A 299 4.10 -17.99 -19.65
N ILE A 300 4.42 -19.26 -19.46
CA ILE A 300 5.00 -20.13 -20.49
C ILE A 300 4.47 -21.55 -20.29
N GLY A 301 4.27 -22.27 -21.39
CA GLY A 301 3.80 -23.65 -21.36
C GLY A 301 3.00 -24.01 -22.61
N PRO A 302 2.47 -25.24 -22.69
CA PRO A 302 1.68 -25.72 -23.82
C PRO A 302 0.35 -24.97 -24.00
N ASP A 303 -0.24 -24.44 -22.92
CA ASP A 303 -1.58 -23.83 -22.96
C ASP A 303 -1.55 -22.30 -23.14
N PHE A 304 -0.38 -21.68 -23.12
CA PHE A 304 -0.20 -20.24 -23.34
C PHE A 304 0.30 -19.91 -24.76
N LYS A 305 -0.06 -18.73 -25.27
CA LYS A 305 0.50 -18.23 -26.54
C LYS A 305 2.00 -17.96 -26.42
N LYS A 306 2.73 -18.25 -27.49
CA LYS A 306 4.17 -17.97 -27.59
C LYS A 306 4.42 -16.59 -28.17
N ALA A 307 5.43 -15.89 -27.64
CA ALA A 307 5.83 -14.55 -28.10
C ALA A 307 4.66 -13.55 -28.18
N TYR A 308 3.77 -13.62 -27.20
CA TYR A 308 2.57 -12.79 -27.10
C TYR A 308 2.72 -11.84 -25.92
N VAL A 309 2.40 -10.57 -26.16
CA VAL A 309 2.23 -9.55 -25.12
C VAL A 309 0.73 -9.30 -25.02
N ASP A 310 0.19 -9.44 -23.81
CA ASP A 310 -1.22 -9.17 -23.57
C ASP A 310 -1.40 -7.72 -23.16
N ASP A 311 -2.07 -6.94 -24.01
CA ASP A 311 -2.38 -5.54 -23.73
C ASP A 311 -3.61 -5.39 -22.82
N ALA A 312 -4.42 -6.45 -22.67
CA ALA A 312 -5.59 -6.40 -21.81
C ALA A 312 -5.18 -6.40 -20.33
N PRO A 313 -5.91 -5.69 -19.45
CA PRO A 313 -5.59 -5.68 -18.03
C PRO A 313 -5.84 -7.05 -17.40
N VAL A 314 -4.87 -7.51 -16.62
CA VAL A 314 -4.88 -8.75 -15.87
C VAL A 314 -4.44 -8.45 -14.42
N SER A 315 -5.01 -9.16 -13.46
CA SER A 315 -4.68 -9.03 -12.04
C SER A 315 -4.47 -10.40 -11.40
N ASN A 316 -3.92 -10.42 -10.18
CA ASN A 316 -3.69 -11.67 -9.44
C ASN A 316 -4.99 -12.47 -9.25
N ALA A 317 -6.15 -11.81 -9.25
CA ALA A 317 -7.43 -12.47 -9.12
C ALA A 317 -7.87 -13.24 -10.39
N ASP A 318 -7.24 -13.00 -11.55
CA ASP A 318 -7.47 -13.76 -12.79
C ASP A 318 -6.64 -15.05 -12.88
N ILE A 319 -5.58 -15.18 -12.05
CA ILE A 319 -4.66 -16.33 -12.11
C ILE A 319 -5.40 -17.62 -11.77
N ALA A 320 -6.07 -17.66 -10.61
CA ALA A 320 -6.78 -18.85 -10.16
C ALA A 320 -7.87 -19.34 -11.15
N PRO A 321 -8.80 -18.49 -11.65
CA PRO A 321 -9.77 -18.92 -12.64
C PRO A 321 -9.12 -19.34 -13.96
N THR A 322 -8.04 -18.68 -14.40
CA THR A 322 -7.32 -19.05 -15.63
C THR A 322 -6.66 -20.43 -15.51
N LEU A 323 -5.91 -20.67 -14.43
CA LEU A 323 -5.27 -21.97 -14.21
C LEU A 323 -6.30 -23.09 -13.99
N ALA A 324 -7.42 -22.80 -13.31
CA ALA A 324 -8.50 -23.77 -13.18
C ALA A 324 -9.16 -24.12 -14.52
N HIS A 325 -9.31 -23.14 -15.42
CA HIS A 325 -9.81 -23.37 -16.77
C HIS A 325 -8.88 -24.32 -17.54
N ILE A 326 -7.57 -24.07 -17.54
CA ILE A 326 -6.55 -24.94 -18.15
C ILE A 326 -6.65 -26.37 -17.61
N LEU A 327 -6.68 -26.51 -16.28
CA LEU A 327 -6.73 -27.80 -15.60
C LEU A 327 -8.11 -28.47 -15.64
N LYS A 328 -9.11 -27.83 -16.26
CA LYS A 328 -10.51 -28.28 -16.34
C LYS A 328 -11.11 -28.56 -14.96
N LEU A 329 -10.79 -27.69 -14.00
CA LEU A 329 -11.27 -27.75 -12.62
C LEU A 329 -12.47 -26.80 -12.44
N ASP A 330 -13.54 -27.32 -11.84
CA ASP A 330 -14.68 -26.50 -11.44
C ASP A 330 -14.39 -25.83 -10.09
N LEU A 331 -13.99 -24.55 -10.13
CA LEU A 331 -13.82 -23.72 -8.95
C LEU A 331 -15.14 -23.03 -8.59
N ARG A 332 -15.74 -23.45 -7.48
CA ARG A 332 -16.89 -22.75 -6.92
C ARG A 332 -16.45 -21.43 -6.30
N ALA A 333 -17.02 -20.34 -6.81
CA ALA A 333 -16.88 -19.01 -6.25
C ALA A 333 -17.40 -18.93 -4.81
N ASN A 334 -16.62 -18.33 -3.90
CA ASN A 334 -17.10 -17.90 -2.59
C ASN A 334 -17.26 -16.37 -2.61
N GLY A 335 -18.48 -15.89 -2.87
CA GLY A 335 -18.78 -14.47 -2.99
C GLY A 335 -18.80 -13.97 -4.44
N HIS A 336 -18.85 -12.64 -4.61
CA HIS A 336 -19.04 -11.98 -5.91
C HIS A 336 -17.79 -11.32 -6.47
N LEU A 337 -16.74 -11.18 -5.66
CA LEU A 337 -15.44 -10.67 -6.11
C LEU A 337 -14.65 -11.81 -6.78
N VAL A 338 -15.23 -12.33 -7.87
CA VAL A 338 -14.60 -13.31 -8.73
C VAL A 338 -14.24 -12.66 -10.05
N ASN A 339 -13.04 -13.00 -10.51
CA ASN A 339 -12.45 -12.42 -11.71
C ASN A 339 -12.61 -13.36 -12.90
N ARG A 340 -11.99 -13.03 -14.04
CA ARG A 340 -12.23 -13.71 -15.31
C ARG A 340 -11.11 -14.70 -15.65
N VAL A 341 -11.41 -15.58 -16.60
CA VAL A 341 -10.36 -16.31 -17.32
C VAL A 341 -9.71 -15.34 -18.31
N ALA A 342 -8.38 -15.26 -18.32
CA ALA A 342 -7.60 -14.53 -19.31
C ALA A 342 -7.47 -15.36 -20.60
N GLU A 343 -8.60 -15.62 -21.27
CA GLU A 343 -8.68 -16.48 -22.45
C GLU A 343 -7.78 -15.99 -23.61
N GLU A 344 -7.61 -14.68 -23.71
CA GLU A 344 -6.74 -14.05 -24.69
C GLU A 344 -5.26 -14.39 -24.52
N ALA A 345 -4.82 -14.83 -23.33
CA ALA A 345 -3.46 -15.31 -23.12
C ALA A 345 -3.26 -16.77 -23.56
N LEU A 346 -4.35 -17.54 -23.71
CA LEU A 346 -4.31 -18.98 -23.96
C LEU A 346 -4.10 -19.33 -25.45
N ALA A 347 -3.42 -20.44 -25.69
CA ALA A 347 -3.24 -21.01 -27.01
C ALA A 347 -4.60 -21.37 -27.64
N GLY A 348 -4.86 -20.84 -28.84
CA GLY A 348 -6.17 -21.00 -29.50
C GLY A 348 -7.28 -20.08 -28.97
N GLY A 349 -6.99 -19.25 -27.96
CA GLY A 349 -7.88 -18.18 -27.50
C GLY A 349 -7.99 -17.00 -28.49
N PRO A 350 -8.87 -16.02 -28.20
CA PRO A 350 -9.06 -14.83 -29.04
C PRO A 350 -7.76 -14.04 -29.17
N ALA A 351 -7.57 -13.30 -30.27
CA ALA A 351 -6.32 -12.57 -30.54
C ALA A 351 -5.98 -11.52 -29.47
N SER A 352 -7.00 -10.89 -28.88
CA SER A 352 -6.92 -9.94 -27.77
C SER A 352 -8.27 -9.91 -27.03
N ALA A 353 -8.30 -9.32 -25.82
CA ALA A 353 -9.54 -8.99 -25.13
C ALA A 353 -9.80 -7.46 -25.21
N PRO A 354 -11.01 -7.03 -25.63
CA PRO A 354 -11.35 -5.61 -25.63
C PRO A 354 -11.52 -5.11 -24.20
N PHE A 355 -10.92 -3.95 -23.90
CA PHE A 355 -11.03 -3.29 -22.61
C PHE A 355 -11.29 -1.80 -22.76
N GLN A 356 -11.74 -1.19 -21.66
CA GLN A 356 -12.03 0.24 -21.57
C GLN A 356 -11.24 0.83 -20.42
N THR A 357 -10.82 2.09 -20.56
CA THR A 357 -10.26 2.87 -19.45
C THR A 357 -11.29 3.84 -18.91
N GLY A 358 -11.19 4.15 -17.62
CA GLY A 358 -12.15 5.02 -16.94
C GLY A 358 -11.53 5.78 -15.78
N VAL A 359 -12.25 6.81 -15.34
CA VAL A 359 -11.84 7.65 -14.21
C VAL A 359 -13.04 7.90 -13.31
N LYS A 360 -12.89 7.66 -12.01
CA LYS A 360 -13.84 8.09 -10.98
C LYS A 360 -13.27 9.25 -10.18
N LYS A 361 -14.11 10.20 -9.79
CA LYS A 361 -13.72 11.39 -9.01
C LYS A 361 -14.74 11.67 -7.92
N SER A 362 -14.25 12.07 -6.75
CA SER A 362 -15.07 12.63 -5.68
C SER A 362 -15.39 14.11 -5.92
N ALA A 363 -16.32 14.64 -5.13
CA ALA A 363 -16.45 16.10 -4.96
C ALA A 363 -15.20 16.66 -4.26
N ALA A 364 -14.98 17.97 -4.33
CA ALA A 364 -13.83 18.60 -3.69
C ALA A 364 -14.01 18.67 -2.16
N SER A 365 -12.97 18.38 -1.39
CA SER A 365 -12.89 18.70 0.05
C SER A 365 -12.84 20.21 0.28
N ALA A 366 -12.87 20.64 1.56
CA ALA A 366 -12.67 22.03 1.94
C ALA A 366 -11.33 22.61 1.44
N SER A 367 -10.27 21.78 1.33
CA SER A 367 -8.96 22.18 0.78
C SER A 367 -8.91 22.18 -0.75
N GLY A 368 -10.00 21.83 -1.43
CA GLY A 368 -10.08 21.77 -2.90
C GLY A 368 -9.59 20.43 -3.50
N MET A 369 -9.15 19.48 -2.67
CA MET A 369 -8.64 18.19 -3.12
C MET A 369 -9.76 17.24 -3.54
N LYS A 370 -9.49 16.38 -4.51
CA LYS A 370 -10.42 15.35 -5.00
C LYS A 370 -9.69 14.03 -5.10
N SER A 371 -10.16 13.01 -4.40
CA SER A 371 -9.75 11.63 -4.67
C SER A 371 -10.20 11.23 -6.08
N VAL A 372 -9.24 10.77 -6.88
CA VAL A 372 -9.37 10.28 -8.25
C VAL A 372 -8.96 8.81 -8.27
N LEU A 373 -9.66 7.99 -9.05
CA LEU A 373 -9.29 6.61 -9.34
C LEU A 373 -9.22 6.45 -10.86
N ARG A 374 -8.10 5.94 -11.38
CA ARG A 374 -8.00 5.41 -12.75
C ARG A 374 -8.20 3.91 -12.70
N TYR A 375 -8.97 3.40 -13.65
CA TYR A 375 -9.26 1.98 -13.75
C TYR A 375 -9.37 1.55 -15.21
N GLU A 376 -9.22 0.26 -15.42
CA GLU A 376 -9.51 -0.43 -16.67
C GLU A 376 -10.65 -1.44 -16.47
N LYS A 377 -11.32 -1.84 -17.54
CA LYS A 377 -12.48 -2.74 -17.49
C LYS A 377 -12.49 -3.72 -18.65
N VAL A 378 -12.56 -5.02 -18.36
CA VAL A 378 -12.81 -6.08 -19.34
C VAL A 378 -14.17 -6.70 -19.02
N GLY A 379 -15.14 -6.55 -19.92
CA GLY A 379 -16.52 -6.96 -19.64
C GLY A 379 -17.08 -6.22 -18.42
N ASP A 380 -17.30 -6.96 -17.32
CA ASP A 380 -17.77 -6.43 -16.02
C ASP A 380 -16.71 -6.41 -14.92
N VAL A 381 -15.49 -6.87 -15.21
CA VAL A 381 -14.36 -6.90 -14.27
C VAL A 381 -13.61 -5.58 -14.31
N TYR A 382 -13.35 -5.01 -13.13
CA TYR A 382 -12.61 -3.77 -12.94
C TYR A 382 -11.18 -4.03 -12.47
N TYR A 383 -10.24 -3.30 -13.04
CA TYR A 383 -8.82 -3.32 -12.73
C TYR A 383 -8.41 -1.94 -12.25
N LEU A 384 -7.83 -1.84 -11.06
CA LEU A 384 -7.54 -0.55 -10.43
C LEU A 384 -6.07 -0.18 -10.69
N ASP A 385 -5.83 0.93 -11.39
CA ASP A 385 -4.48 1.32 -11.79
C ASP A 385 -3.79 2.17 -10.75
N CYS A 386 -4.44 3.24 -10.29
CA CYS A 386 -3.89 4.17 -9.32
C CYS A 386 -5.00 5.05 -8.77
N ALA A 387 -4.81 5.53 -7.55
CA ALA A 387 -5.77 6.39 -6.90
C ALA A 387 -5.12 7.41 -5.96
N GLY A 388 -5.75 8.58 -5.87
CA GLY A 388 -5.28 9.69 -5.06
C GLY A 388 -5.56 11.06 -5.68
N PHE A 389 -4.73 12.04 -5.36
CA PHE A 389 -4.89 13.43 -5.70
C PHE A 389 -3.98 13.68 -6.89
N LYS A 390 -4.49 14.43 -7.86
CA LYS A 390 -3.73 14.77 -9.05
C LYS A 390 -2.43 15.49 -8.68
N GLY A 391 -1.31 15.06 -9.26
CA GLY A 391 0.02 15.60 -8.95
C GLY A 391 0.60 15.16 -7.60
N ARG A 392 -0.05 14.23 -6.89
CA ARG A 392 0.43 13.64 -5.62
C ARG A 392 0.50 12.11 -5.65
N THR A 393 0.24 11.49 -6.81
CA THR A 393 0.32 10.04 -7.01
C THR A 393 0.98 9.76 -8.36
N VAL A 394 2.03 8.95 -8.37
CA VAL A 394 2.58 8.36 -9.61
C VAL A 394 1.50 7.54 -10.31
N GLY A 395 1.21 7.84 -11.58
CA GLY A 395 0.07 7.31 -12.33
C GLY A 395 -1.08 8.32 -12.55
N LEU A 396 -1.16 9.35 -11.70
CA LEU A 396 -2.14 10.44 -11.79
C LEU A 396 -1.52 11.77 -12.24
N SER A 397 -0.83 11.73 -13.39
CA SER A 397 -0.28 12.93 -14.04
C SER A 397 -1.29 13.61 -14.97
N ASP A 398 -0.94 14.80 -15.45
CA ASP A 398 -1.68 15.54 -16.48
C ASP A 398 -1.62 14.90 -17.89
N GLY A 399 -0.83 13.84 -18.05
CA GLY A 399 -0.67 13.09 -19.30
C GLY A 399 -1.15 11.66 -19.19
N ASN A 400 -1.47 11.05 -20.34
CA ASN A 400 -1.71 9.62 -20.41
C ASN A 400 -0.41 8.87 -20.06
N PHE A 401 -0.51 7.92 -19.14
CA PHE A 401 0.45 6.83 -19.02
C PHE A 401 0.03 5.76 -20.03
#